data_AF-A8X9M7-F1
#
_entry.id   AF-A8X9M7-F1
#
_cell.length_a   1.000
_cell.length_b   1.000
_cell.length_c   1.000
_cell.angle_alpha   90.00
_cell.angle_beta   90.00
_cell.angle_gamma   90.00
#
_symmetry.space_group_name_H-M   'P 1'
#
loop_
_entity.id
_entity.type
_entity.pdbx_description
1 polymer ?
#
loop_
_entity_poly.entity_id
_entity_poly.type
_entity_poly.pdbx_seq_one_letter_code
_entity_poly.pdbx_strand_id
1 'polypeptide(L)'
;MKFVEPLTENIYCDDELQLSHFPQFGEFPDEDIDYEAINAFLHRTFPKGVHGNWRNKSETSEEMFYKTLIALLPGTKNIDLLHHALYETFPSYGGLKDIHETFDRLHKKYSNGKDNLEILKVLDSLKDSMKTELLPYSKKFPFDVKYPDTRKNYIVRYIKIGEKECSENCYLNDYEVITRMEEFLEETDSKELKLYILKSTKRQFSDFLNMLLMRDDKGVVKNFCQTAKLFPNVSCSSWFKSLLDSASYADAMGFQQKSYANRMENFRHAQKEDKKKRREKNKGKDKKYEDYTTLCDHLGPCGPGVRNCPCKRFCTVFCNCDFNCNRKFPGCECPPGMCQTQQCPCFEIDFECSELTCRQCVEDDTLELSSCDNYEMTKGGLKKILVGKSKIAGNGAFLQEDEGERRGIFHLLNISLAECGDVDAMRAGNVLRFLNNSDEPNCYIKYKYVKGDLRIGFYTLKAMKTGQELFINYRYRPEAAAMFFGVPPFDRLPRIKKYIPTKEEKKENQTQKPKK
;
A
#
# COMPACT_ATOMS: atom_id res chain seq x y z
N MET A 1 16.10 18.98 21.46
CA MET A 1 15.32 17.98 20.69
C MET A 1 14.91 18.64 19.39
N LYS A 2 15.19 18.04 18.23
CA LYS A 2 14.63 18.53 16.95
C LYS A 2 13.11 18.38 17.01
N PHE A 3 12.38 19.36 16.46
CA PHE A 3 10.92 19.30 16.39
C PHE A 3 10.48 18.01 15.69
N VAL A 4 9.42 17.38 16.20
CA VAL A 4 8.81 16.18 15.64
C VAL A 4 7.32 16.39 15.62
N GLU A 5 6.71 16.09 14.48
CA GLU A 5 5.28 16.25 14.29
C GLU A 5 4.54 15.13 15.06
N PRO A 6 3.59 15.47 15.95
CA PRO A 6 2.84 14.49 16.72
C PRO A 6 1.87 13.75 15.80
N LEU A 7 1.92 12.41 15.85
CA LEU A 7 1.04 11.55 15.05
C LEU A 7 0.09 10.74 15.92
N THR A 8 -1.17 10.66 15.52
CA THR A 8 -2.17 9.71 16.03
C THR A 8 -2.30 8.47 15.15
N GLU A 9 -1.89 8.57 13.88
CA GLU A 9 -1.84 7.50 12.88
C GLU A 9 -0.60 7.66 11.99
N ASN A 10 -0.20 6.61 11.26
CA ASN A 10 1.02 6.75 10.43
C ASN A 10 0.69 7.41 9.11
N ILE A 11 1.68 8.15 8.61
CA ILE A 11 1.62 8.83 7.34
C ILE A 11 2.52 8.05 6.39
N TYR A 12 1.97 7.64 5.25
CA TYR A 12 2.78 7.07 4.18
C TYR A 12 3.57 8.19 3.51
N CYS A 13 4.85 7.93 3.25
CA CYS A 13 5.73 8.83 2.53
C CYS A 13 6.29 8.08 1.33
N ASP A 14 6.28 8.72 0.15
CA ASP A 14 6.94 8.18 -1.03
C ASP A 14 8.46 8.19 -0.84
N ASP A 15 9.15 7.29 -1.54
CA ASP A 15 10.61 7.23 -1.51
C ASP A 15 11.23 8.57 -1.90
N GLU A 16 12.08 9.12 -1.03
CA GLU A 16 12.88 10.31 -1.34
C GLU A 16 14.02 9.89 -2.28
N LEU A 17 13.79 9.98 -3.60
CA LEU A 17 14.78 9.59 -4.62
C LEU A 17 15.84 10.67 -4.90
N GLN A 18 15.57 11.91 -4.48
CA GLN A 18 16.50 13.04 -4.48
C GLN A 18 16.54 13.63 -3.08
N LEU A 19 17.74 13.78 -2.52
CA LEU A 19 17.88 14.43 -1.22
C LEU A 19 17.74 15.95 -1.39
N SER A 20 16.86 16.57 -0.60
CA SER A 20 16.57 18.02 -0.70
C SER A 20 17.75 18.96 -0.38
N HIS A 21 18.73 18.49 0.40
CA HIS A 21 19.88 19.28 0.83
C HIS A 21 21.04 18.37 1.22
N PHE A 22 22.28 18.88 1.13
CA PHE A 22 23.44 18.16 1.63
C PHE A 22 23.42 18.15 3.18
N PRO A 23 23.60 16.99 3.85
CA PRO A 23 23.60 16.93 5.30
C PRO A 23 24.75 17.75 5.90
N GLN A 24 24.46 18.51 6.96
CA GLN A 24 25.49 19.25 7.71
C GLN A 24 26.02 18.39 8.86
N PHE A 25 27.35 18.37 9.01
CA PHE A 25 28.06 17.56 10.00
C PHE A 25 28.76 18.41 11.07
N GLY A 26 28.25 19.61 11.37
CA GLY A 26 28.91 20.59 12.25
C GLY A 26 29.17 20.17 13.70
N GLU A 27 28.78 18.95 14.09
CA GLU A 27 29.16 18.33 15.37
C GLU A 27 30.55 17.64 15.30
N PHE A 28 31.14 17.53 14.11
CA PHE A 28 32.44 16.89 13.89
C PHE A 28 33.43 17.89 13.25
N PRO A 29 34.73 17.80 13.58
CA PRO A 29 35.76 18.60 12.91
C PRO A 29 35.81 18.29 11.41
N ASP A 30 35.98 19.32 10.56
CA ASP A 30 36.04 19.17 9.10
C ASP A 30 37.14 18.18 8.65
N GLU A 31 38.24 18.10 9.39
CA GLU A 31 39.37 17.20 9.12
C GLU A 31 39.05 15.71 9.30
N ASP A 32 37.99 15.39 10.04
CA ASP A 32 37.54 14.02 10.32
C ASP A 32 36.44 13.56 9.34
N ILE A 33 35.98 14.45 8.44
CA ILE A 33 34.89 14.20 7.50
C ILE A 33 35.44 14.09 6.08
N ASP A 34 35.23 12.94 5.43
CA ASP A 34 35.50 12.80 3.99
C ASP A 34 34.25 13.16 3.18
N TYR A 35 34.19 14.43 2.76
CA TYR A 35 33.11 14.93 1.94
C TYR A 35 33.04 14.25 0.56
N GLU A 36 34.14 13.77 -0.01
CA GLU A 36 34.11 13.06 -1.30
C GLU A 36 33.45 11.69 -1.17
N ALA A 37 33.81 10.92 -0.13
CA ALA A 37 33.22 9.63 0.16
C ALA A 37 31.73 9.75 0.53
N ILE A 38 31.36 10.75 1.33
CA ILE A 38 29.96 11.05 1.66
C ILE A 38 29.21 11.42 0.39
N ASN A 39 29.77 12.28 -0.47
CA ASN A 39 29.15 12.67 -1.71
C ASN A 39 28.92 11.47 -2.64
N ALA A 40 29.94 10.63 -2.84
CA ALA A 40 29.84 9.42 -3.63
C ALA A 40 28.78 8.44 -3.08
N PHE A 41 28.72 8.29 -1.75
CA PHE A 41 27.70 7.47 -1.09
C PHE A 41 26.28 8.03 -1.32
N LEU A 42 26.08 9.34 -1.14
CA LEU A 42 24.78 9.98 -1.35
C LEU A 42 24.33 9.85 -2.80
N HIS A 43 25.19 10.12 -3.79
CA HIS A 43 24.83 9.95 -5.20
C HIS A 43 24.60 8.49 -5.62
N ARG A 44 25.23 7.52 -4.95
CA ARG A 44 24.95 6.10 -5.15
C ARG A 44 23.62 5.68 -4.52
N THR A 45 23.23 6.29 -3.41
CA THR A 45 22.04 5.93 -2.63
C THR A 45 20.78 6.61 -3.18
N PHE A 46 20.89 7.88 -3.58
CA PHE A 46 19.81 8.67 -4.16
C PHE A 46 19.98 8.72 -5.69
N PRO A 47 19.18 7.96 -6.47
CA PRO A 47 19.37 7.88 -7.92
C PRO A 47 19.20 9.23 -8.64
N LYS A 48 18.44 10.17 -8.05
CA LYS A 48 18.28 11.55 -8.55
C LYS A 48 19.27 12.53 -7.88
N GLY A 49 20.19 12.02 -7.08
CA GLY A 49 21.28 12.72 -6.40
C GLY A 49 20.83 13.63 -5.26
N VAL A 50 21.63 14.66 -4.99
CA VAL A 50 21.38 15.66 -3.95
C VAL A 50 21.10 17.00 -4.63
N HIS A 51 19.97 17.61 -4.30
CA HIS A 51 19.56 18.90 -4.86
C HIS A 51 20.62 19.96 -4.58
N GLY A 52 21.06 20.68 -5.63
CA GLY A 52 22.08 21.73 -5.54
C GLY A 52 23.53 21.24 -5.42
N ASN A 53 23.78 19.93 -5.41
CA ASN A 53 25.12 19.33 -5.26
C ASN A 53 25.56 18.53 -6.52
N TRP A 54 24.83 18.69 -7.62
CA TRP A 54 25.37 18.37 -8.94
C TRP A 54 26.23 19.55 -9.38
N ARG A 55 27.37 19.29 -10.05
CA ARG A 55 28.08 20.34 -10.80
C ARG A 55 27.12 20.84 -11.88
N ASN A 56 26.33 21.87 -11.56
CA ASN A 56 25.51 22.56 -12.52
C ASN A 56 26.42 23.03 -13.64
N LYS A 57 26.09 22.71 -14.90
CA LYS A 57 26.62 23.53 -15.99
C LYS A 57 25.96 24.92 -15.98
N SER A 58 24.72 25.03 -15.46
CA SER A 58 23.94 26.28 -15.39
C SER A 58 23.01 26.31 -14.16
N GLU A 59 22.96 27.45 -13.47
CA GLU A 59 21.94 27.73 -12.44
C GLU A 59 20.60 28.11 -13.09
N THR A 60 19.48 27.72 -12.50
CA THR A 60 18.13 28.11 -12.97
C THR A 60 17.14 28.16 -11.80
N SER A 61 16.03 28.87 -11.98
CA SER A 61 14.89 28.88 -11.05
C SER A 61 13.74 28.04 -11.60
N GLU A 62 12.76 27.66 -10.76
CA GLU A 62 11.55 26.95 -11.23
C GLU A 62 10.83 27.69 -12.36
N GLU A 63 10.76 29.02 -12.25
CA GLU A 63 10.12 29.87 -13.26
C GLU A 63 10.92 29.90 -14.57
N MET A 64 12.25 30.00 -14.49
CA MET A 64 13.12 29.99 -15.67
C MET A 64 13.15 28.62 -16.36
N PHE A 65 13.15 27.54 -15.58
CA PHE A 65 13.00 26.19 -16.10
C PHE A 65 11.65 26.01 -16.81
N TYR A 66 10.56 26.47 -16.20
CA TYR A 66 9.22 26.45 -16.80
C TYR A 66 9.16 27.26 -18.11
N LYS A 67 9.67 28.50 -18.12
CA LYS A 67 9.73 29.35 -19.32
C LYS A 67 10.54 28.69 -20.44
N THR A 68 11.66 28.04 -20.09
CA THR A 68 12.49 27.30 -21.05
C THR A 68 11.71 26.13 -21.66
N LEU A 69 11.02 25.35 -20.82
CA LEU A 69 10.21 24.22 -21.28
C LEU A 69 9.08 24.67 -22.21
N ILE A 70 8.33 25.70 -21.84
CA ILE A 70 7.25 26.28 -22.68
C ILE A 70 7.78 26.80 -24.02
N ALA A 71 8.97 27.41 -24.05
CA ALA A 71 9.57 27.92 -25.27
C ALA A 71 10.00 26.80 -26.24
N LEU A 72 10.41 25.65 -25.72
CA LEU A 72 10.92 24.52 -26.54
C LEU A 72 9.81 23.58 -27.04
N LEU A 73 8.69 23.47 -26.31
CA LEU A 73 7.61 22.52 -26.61
C LEU A 73 7.03 22.65 -28.04
N PRO A 74 6.69 23.86 -28.56
CA PRO A 74 6.11 23.99 -29.91
C PRO A 74 7.01 23.51 -31.05
N GLY A 75 8.33 23.55 -30.86
CA GLY A 75 9.33 23.12 -31.84
C GLY A 75 9.75 21.66 -31.72
N THR A 76 9.25 20.94 -30.71
CA THR A 76 9.75 19.61 -30.35
C THR A 76 9.01 18.51 -31.11
N LYS A 77 9.74 17.76 -31.93
CA LYS A 77 9.23 16.56 -32.63
C LYS A 77 9.40 15.26 -31.83
N ASN A 78 10.33 15.23 -30.89
CA ASN A 78 10.61 14.08 -30.02
C ASN A 78 10.74 14.56 -28.58
N ILE A 79 9.71 14.27 -27.79
CA ILE A 79 9.57 14.70 -26.41
C ILE A 79 10.60 14.04 -25.48
N ASP A 80 10.93 12.76 -25.70
CA ASP A 80 11.86 12.00 -24.87
C ASP A 80 13.27 12.58 -25.01
N LEU A 81 13.62 13.02 -26.22
CA LEU A 81 14.87 13.70 -26.48
C LEU A 81 14.94 15.08 -25.81
N LEU A 82 13.85 15.85 -25.81
CA LEU A 82 13.76 17.11 -25.08
C LEU A 82 13.93 16.87 -23.57
N HIS A 83 13.25 15.85 -23.04
CA HIS A 83 13.36 15.47 -21.64
C HIS A 83 14.79 15.09 -21.25
N HIS A 84 15.47 14.30 -22.10
CA HIS A 84 16.85 13.93 -21.87
C HIS A 84 17.78 15.15 -21.87
N ALA A 85 17.61 16.07 -22.82
CA ALA A 85 18.41 17.29 -22.89
C ALA A 85 18.20 18.20 -21.66
N LEU A 86 16.97 18.33 -21.17
CA LEU A 86 16.65 19.10 -19.97
C LEU A 86 17.23 18.44 -18.71
N TYR A 87 17.18 17.12 -18.60
CA TYR A 87 17.78 16.39 -17.48
C TYR A 87 19.30 16.56 -17.43
N GLU A 88 19.98 16.40 -18.57
CA GLU A 88 21.43 16.61 -18.67
C GLU A 88 21.87 18.05 -18.34
N THR A 89 20.99 19.03 -18.59
CA THR A 89 21.28 20.45 -18.35
C THR A 89 20.91 20.88 -16.92
N PHE A 90 19.80 20.36 -16.38
CA PHE A 90 19.19 20.75 -15.11
C PHE A 90 18.79 19.51 -14.28
N PRO A 91 19.76 18.69 -13.86
CA PRO A 91 19.48 17.40 -13.19
C PRO A 91 18.73 17.55 -11.85
N SER A 92 18.77 18.75 -11.26
CA SER A 92 18.06 19.08 -10.02
C SER A 92 16.53 19.12 -10.16
N TYR A 93 15.97 19.23 -11.37
CA TYR A 93 14.53 19.43 -11.61
C TYR A 93 13.74 18.15 -11.93
N GLY A 94 14.31 16.98 -11.66
CA GLY A 94 13.61 15.69 -11.74
C GLY A 94 14.14 14.76 -12.83
N GLY A 95 13.81 13.47 -12.74
CA GLY A 95 14.25 12.48 -13.72
C GLY A 95 13.37 12.45 -14.97
N LEU A 96 13.82 11.73 -16.01
CA LEU A 96 13.14 11.61 -17.32
C LEU A 96 11.65 11.21 -17.23
N LYS A 97 11.27 10.49 -16.17
CA LYS A 97 9.91 9.97 -15.95
C LYS A 97 8.97 10.92 -15.22
N ASP A 98 9.50 11.93 -14.51
CA ASP A 98 8.70 12.80 -13.62
C ASP A 98 8.38 14.16 -14.26
N ILE A 99 8.85 14.38 -15.50
CA ILE A 99 8.76 15.67 -16.17
C ILE A 99 7.31 16.06 -16.50
N HIS A 100 6.42 15.08 -16.73
CA HIS A 100 4.98 15.35 -16.89
C HIS A 100 4.37 15.93 -15.61
N GLU A 101 4.61 15.30 -14.47
CA GLU A 101 4.12 15.76 -13.17
C GLU A 101 4.75 17.10 -12.77
N THR A 102 6.06 17.24 -13.03
CA THR A 102 6.80 18.48 -12.80
C THR A 102 6.25 19.60 -13.68
N PHE A 103 5.97 19.34 -14.96
CA PHE A 103 5.39 20.32 -15.86
C PHE A 103 3.98 20.70 -15.43
N ASP A 104 3.10 19.75 -15.11
CA ASP A 104 1.74 20.04 -14.65
C ASP A 104 1.75 20.91 -13.39
N ARG A 105 2.64 20.60 -12.44
CA ARG A 105 2.84 21.39 -11.22
C ARG A 105 3.32 22.81 -11.53
N LEU A 106 4.35 22.96 -12.37
CA LEU A 106 4.91 24.25 -12.73
C LEU A 106 3.94 25.08 -13.59
N HIS A 107 3.21 24.45 -14.50
CA HIS A 107 2.20 25.09 -15.33
C HIS A 107 1.08 25.65 -14.46
N LYS A 108 0.52 24.88 -13.52
CA LYS A 108 -0.46 25.38 -12.55
C LYS A 108 0.05 26.59 -11.76
N LYS A 109 1.34 26.60 -11.43
CA LYS A 109 1.97 27.67 -10.63
C LYS A 109 2.28 28.93 -11.44
N TYR A 110 2.70 28.79 -12.71
CA TYR A 110 3.30 29.87 -13.49
C TYR A 110 2.54 30.22 -14.79
N SER A 111 1.48 29.50 -15.17
CA SER A 111 0.68 29.83 -16.36
C SER A 111 -0.17 31.10 -16.20
N ASN A 112 -0.39 31.55 -14.96
CA ASN A 112 -1.30 32.66 -14.63
C ASN A 112 -2.71 32.47 -15.25
N GLY A 113 -3.18 31.23 -15.36
CA GLY A 113 -4.48 30.90 -15.95
C GLY A 113 -4.55 31.02 -17.48
N LYS A 114 -3.41 31.15 -18.16
CA LYS A 114 -3.35 31.13 -19.63
C LYS A 114 -3.06 29.72 -20.12
N ASP A 115 -4.12 29.00 -20.46
CA ASP A 115 -4.02 27.70 -21.09
C ASP A 115 -3.82 27.85 -22.61
N ASN A 116 -2.65 27.47 -23.11
CA ASN A 116 -2.41 27.41 -24.55
C ASN A 116 -2.87 26.04 -25.08
N LEU A 117 -3.87 26.05 -25.96
CA LEU A 117 -4.49 24.86 -26.54
C LEU A 117 -3.48 23.94 -27.25
N GLU A 118 -2.39 24.48 -27.80
CA GLU A 118 -1.32 23.68 -28.42
C GLU A 118 -0.51 22.89 -27.40
N ILE A 119 -0.27 23.46 -26.22
CA ILE A 119 0.49 22.83 -25.14
C ILE A 119 -0.34 21.69 -24.53
N LEU A 120 -1.63 21.91 -24.31
CA LEU A 120 -2.56 20.89 -23.83
C LEU A 120 -2.67 19.69 -24.80
N LYS A 121 -2.69 19.95 -26.12
CA LYS A 121 -2.72 18.89 -27.14
C LYS A 121 -1.46 18.05 -27.15
N VAL A 122 -0.28 18.66 -27.00
CA VAL A 122 0.99 17.93 -26.88
C VAL A 122 0.96 17.09 -25.60
N LEU A 123 0.53 17.64 -24.46
CA LEU A 123 0.42 16.90 -23.20
C LEU A 123 -0.51 15.69 -23.27
N ASP A 124 -1.68 15.82 -23.90
CA ASP A 124 -2.62 14.71 -24.04
C ASP A 124 -2.06 13.60 -24.95
N SER A 125 -1.27 13.94 -25.97
CA SER A 125 -0.61 12.94 -26.83
C SER A 125 0.45 12.10 -26.10
N LEU A 126 0.94 12.58 -24.96
CA LEU A 126 1.98 11.94 -24.16
C LEU A 126 1.44 10.96 -23.12
N LYS A 127 0.13 11.00 -22.83
CA LYS A 127 -0.47 10.20 -21.77
C LYS A 127 -0.61 8.70 -22.12
N ASP A 128 -0.42 8.30 -23.38
CA ASP A 128 -1.12 7.11 -23.91
C ASP A 128 -0.27 5.99 -24.55
N SER A 129 1.06 5.94 -24.39
CA SER A 129 1.86 4.86 -25.01
C SER A 129 2.40 3.78 -24.05
N MET A 130 2.44 4.01 -22.73
CA MET A 130 3.08 3.08 -21.78
C MET A 130 2.13 2.36 -20.80
N LYS A 131 0.81 2.57 -20.87
CA LYS A 131 -0.17 1.88 -20.00
C LYS A 131 -0.83 0.64 -20.62
N THR A 132 -0.49 0.30 -21.86
CA THR A 132 -1.14 -0.77 -22.64
C THR A 132 -0.43 -2.12 -22.56
N GLU A 133 0.45 -2.34 -21.58
CA GLU A 133 0.65 -3.70 -21.11
C GLU A 133 -0.57 -4.10 -20.29
N LEU A 134 -1.05 -5.33 -20.46
CA LEU A 134 -2.16 -5.93 -19.71
C LEU A 134 -1.78 -6.11 -18.23
N LEU A 135 -1.48 -5.03 -17.54
CA LEU A 135 -1.15 -4.98 -16.14
C LEU A 135 -2.37 -5.48 -15.36
N PRO A 136 -2.16 -6.39 -14.40
CA PRO A 136 -3.23 -6.83 -13.52
C PRO A 136 -3.82 -5.59 -12.85
N TYR A 137 -5.13 -5.41 -12.98
CA TYR A 137 -5.84 -4.37 -12.29
C TYR A 137 -5.75 -4.66 -10.79
N SER A 138 -4.85 -3.95 -10.09
CA SER A 138 -4.82 -3.88 -8.64
C SER A 138 -5.26 -2.48 -8.25
N LYS A 139 -6.54 -2.32 -7.92
CA LYS A 139 -6.99 -1.08 -7.26
C LYS A 139 -6.30 -1.04 -5.89
N LYS A 140 -5.32 -0.15 -5.72
CA LYS A 140 -4.93 0.27 -4.38
C LYS A 140 -6.11 1.09 -3.85
N PHE A 141 -6.78 0.59 -2.83
CA PHE A 141 -7.80 1.40 -2.15
C PHE A 141 -7.10 2.63 -1.57
N PRO A 142 -7.64 3.85 -1.76
CA PRO A 142 -7.18 5.01 -1.00
C PRO A 142 -7.29 4.67 0.49
N PHE A 143 -6.31 5.08 1.29
CA PHE A 143 -6.28 4.79 2.72
C PHE A 143 -7.55 5.23 3.46
N ASP A 144 -8.25 6.25 2.93
CA ASP A 144 -9.46 6.83 3.51
C ASP A 144 -10.72 5.98 3.25
N VAL A 145 -10.67 5.05 2.28
CA VAL A 145 -11.78 4.13 1.99
C VAL A 145 -11.72 2.98 2.99
N LYS A 146 -12.16 3.25 4.22
CA LYS A 146 -12.18 2.26 5.31
C LYS A 146 -13.01 1.03 4.98
N TYR A 147 -14.06 1.19 4.18
CA TYR A 147 -14.95 0.12 3.77
C TYR A 147 -15.47 0.36 2.35
N PRO A 148 -14.87 -0.25 1.32
CA PRO A 148 -15.65 -0.44 0.10
C PRO A 148 -16.88 -1.31 0.43
N ASP A 149 -17.85 -1.39 -0.49
CA ASP A 149 -19.14 -2.08 -0.29
C ASP A 149 -18.97 -3.62 -0.15
N THR A 150 -18.33 -4.02 0.96
CA THR A 150 -17.96 -5.37 1.40
C THR A 150 -19.17 -6.12 1.94
N ARG A 151 -20.21 -5.37 2.33
CA ARG A 151 -21.48 -5.90 2.83
C ARG A 151 -22.34 -6.46 1.69
N LYS A 152 -22.24 -5.89 0.49
CA LYS A 152 -22.95 -6.40 -0.70
C LYS A 152 -22.18 -7.48 -1.43
N ASN A 153 -22.90 -8.46 -1.97
CA ASN A 153 -22.35 -9.53 -2.78
C ASN A 153 -22.50 -9.34 -4.28
N TYR A 154 -22.78 -8.10 -4.68
CA TYR A 154 -22.90 -7.70 -6.07
C TYR A 154 -22.24 -6.33 -6.28
N ILE A 155 -22.07 -5.96 -7.54
CA ILE A 155 -21.74 -4.60 -7.97
C ILE A 155 -22.87 -4.09 -8.88
N VAL A 156 -23.12 -2.79 -8.86
CA VAL A 156 -24.08 -2.17 -9.78
C VAL A 156 -23.32 -1.55 -10.95
N ARG A 157 -23.77 -1.84 -12.17
CA ARG A 157 -23.22 -1.25 -13.40
C ARG A 157 -24.33 -0.92 -14.39
N TYR A 158 -24.16 0.20 -15.06
CA TYR A 158 -25.00 0.58 -16.19
C TYR A 158 -24.31 0.15 -17.47
N ILE A 159 -24.99 -0.57 -18.36
CA ILE A 159 -24.46 -1.01 -19.66
C ILE A 159 -25.20 -0.24 -20.74
N LYS A 160 -24.49 0.60 -21.49
CA LYS A 160 -25.08 1.30 -22.64
C LYS A 160 -25.29 0.31 -23.78
N ILE A 161 -26.52 0.24 -24.28
CA ILE A 161 -26.87 -0.57 -25.45
C ILE A 161 -26.23 0.07 -26.70
N GLY A 162 -25.61 -0.77 -27.52
CA GLY A 162 -24.89 -0.36 -28.73
C GLY A 162 -25.87 0.02 -29.84
N GLU A 163 -25.49 1.03 -30.62
CA GLU A 163 -26.29 1.49 -31.77
C GLU A 163 -25.96 0.72 -33.06
N LYS A 164 -24.83 -0.01 -33.08
CA LYS A 164 -24.34 -0.74 -34.26
C LYS A 164 -23.80 -2.11 -33.85
N GLU A 165 -24.09 -3.10 -34.68
CA GLU A 165 -23.56 -4.45 -34.57
C GLU A 165 -22.04 -4.46 -34.78
N CYS A 166 -21.36 -5.37 -34.08
CA CYS A 166 -19.91 -5.50 -34.20
C CYS A 166 -19.44 -6.68 -35.08
N SER A 167 -20.36 -7.60 -35.39
CA SER A 167 -20.18 -8.83 -36.18
C SER A 167 -21.55 -9.51 -36.37
N GLU A 168 -21.63 -10.55 -37.21
CA GLU A 168 -22.84 -11.38 -37.34
C GLU A 168 -23.32 -11.97 -36.00
N ASN A 169 -22.39 -12.46 -35.16
CA ASN A 169 -22.67 -13.00 -33.81
C ASN A 169 -22.71 -11.92 -32.70
N CYS A 170 -23.16 -10.71 -33.03
CA CYS A 170 -23.34 -9.62 -32.06
C CYS A 170 -24.53 -9.92 -31.14
N TYR A 171 -24.47 -9.46 -29.88
CA TYR A 171 -25.59 -9.59 -28.95
C TYR A 171 -26.86 -8.86 -29.43
N LEU A 172 -26.71 -7.82 -30.26
CA LEU A 172 -27.81 -7.10 -30.90
C LEU A 172 -28.55 -7.93 -31.97
N ASN A 173 -28.00 -9.07 -32.39
CA ASN A 173 -28.60 -9.98 -33.37
C ASN A 173 -29.19 -11.25 -32.74
N ASP A 174 -29.04 -11.42 -31.43
CA ASP A 174 -29.46 -12.61 -30.72
C ASP A 174 -30.80 -12.37 -30.03
N TYR A 175 -31.87 -12.92 -30.61
CA TYR A 175 -33.24 -12.73 -30.12
C TYR A 175 -33.41 -13.10 -28.63
N GLU A 176 -32.76 -14.19 -28.19
CA GLU A 176 -32.82 -14.61 -26.78
C GLU A 176 -32.17 -13.58 -25.86
N VAL A 177 -31.06 -12.96 -26.30
CA VAL A 177 -30.40 -11.90 -25.54
C VAL A 177 -31.27 -10.66 -25.46
N ILE A 178 -31.85 -10.24 -26.59
CA ILE A 178 -32.69 -9.05 -26.68
C ILE A 178 -33.90 -9.19 -25.76
N THR A 179 -34.60 -10.32 -25.81
CA THR A 179 -35.74 -10.58 -24.90
C THR A 179 -35.33 -10.54 -23.44
N ARG A 180 -34.18 -11.15 -23.09
CA ARG A 180 -33.68 -11.09 -21.69
C ARG A 180 -33.26 -9.68 -21.28
N MET A 181 -32.78 -8.83 -22.20
CA MET A 181 -32.41 -7.46 -21.89
C MET A 181 -33.62 -6.62 -21.46
N GLU A 182 -34.81 -6.89 -22.02
CA GLU A 182 -36.04 -6.18 -21.67
C GLU A 182 -36.38 -6.31 -20.18
N GLU A 183 -36.00 -7.40 -19.53
CA GLU A 183 -36.18 -7.64 -18.09
C GLU A 183 -35.37 -6.68 -17.20
N PHE A 184 -34.32 -6.02 -17.74
CA PHE A 184 -33.39 -5.17 -16.99
C PHE A 184 -33.50 -3.68 -17.33
N LEU A 185 -34.47 -3.29 -18.16
CA LEU A 185 -34.74 -1.90 -18.51
C LEU A 185 -35.62 -1.26 -17.42
N GLU A 186 -35.20 -0.09 -16.89
CA GLU A 186 -36.02 0.67 -15.94
C GLU A 186 -37.25 1.30 -16.64
N GLU A 187 -37.13 1.63 -17.94
CA GLU A 187 -38.19 2.16 -18.80
C GLU A 187 -38.08 1.53 -20.20
N THR A 188 -39.20 1.38 -20.92
CA THR A 188 -39.25 0.73 -22.26
C THR A 188 -38.33 1.37 -23.30
N ASP A 189 -38.02 2.66 -23.16
CA ASP A 189 -37.17 3.43 -24.10
C ASP A 189 -35.73 3.65 -23.58
N SER A 190 -35.35 3.03 -22.46
CA SER A 190 -34.01 3.21 -21.90
C SER A 190 -32.93 2.65 -22.83
N LYS A 191 -31.87 3.43 -23.03
CA LYS A 191 -30.66 3.01 -23.77
C LYS A 191 -29.60 2.39 -22.86
N GLU A 192 -29.91 2.19 -21.59
CA GLU A 192 -29.00 1.70 -20.57
C GLU A 192 -29.66 0.60 -19.73
N LEU A 193 -28.93 -0.50 -19.55
CA LEU A 193 -29.33 -1.61 -18.69
C LEU A 193 -28.67 -1.44 -17.32
N LYS A 194 -29.46 -1.47 -16.25
CA LYS A 194 -28.93 -1.45 -14.89
C LYS A 194 -28.82 -2.88 -14.37
N LEU A 195 -27.59 -3.34 -14.20
CA LEU A 195 -27.30 -4.72 -13.80
C LEU A 195 -26.75 -4.79 -12.37
N TYR A 196 -27.33 -5.70 -11.57
CA TYR A 196 -26.80 -6.11 -10.27
C TYR A 196 -25.96 -7.38 -10.46
N ILE A 197 -24.65 -7.23 -10.60
CA ILE A 197 -23.75 -8.30 -11.02
C ILE A 197 -23.12 -8.98 -9.81
N LEU A 198 -23.35 -10.28 -9.64
CA LEU A 198 -22.83 -11.05 -8.52
C LEU A 198 -21.30 -11.10 -8.51
N LYS A 199 -20.70 -11.02 -7.33
CA LYS A 199 -19.25 -11.13 -7.14
C LYS A 199 -18.73 -12.55 -7.37
N SER A 200 -19.57 -13.57 -7.16
CA SER A 200 -19.27 -15.00 -7.36
C SER A 200 -19.44 -15.46 -8.80
N THR A 201 -18.68 -14.88 -9.73
CA THR A 201 -18.71 -15.30 -11.14
C THR A 201 -17.85 -16.53 -11.41
N LYS A 202 -18.18 -17.28 -12.48
CA LYS A 202 -17.40 -18.45 -12.90
C LYS A 202 -16.00 -18.03 -13.36
N ARG A 203 -14.97 -18.82 -13.00
CA ARG A 203 -13.56 -18.56 -13.32
C ARG A 203 -13.30 -18.29 -14.81
N GLN A 204 -13.97 -19.03 -15.69
CA GLN A 204 -13.80 -18.89 -17.14
C GLN A 204 -14.26 -17.53 -17.69
N PHE A 205 -15.10 -16.80 -16.94
CA PHE A 205 -15.64 -15.50 -17.33
C PHE A 205 -15.03 -14.35 -16.53
N SER A 206 -14.30 -14.63 -15.45
CA SER A 206 -13.82 -13.59 -14.52
C SER A 206 -12.89 -12.60 -15.21
N ASP A 207 -12.03 -13.05 -16.12
CA ASP A 207 -11.07 -12.14 -16.79
C ASP A 207 -11.79 -11.14 -17.70
N PHE A 208 -12.78 -11.59 -18.47
CA PHE A 208 -13.64 -10.74 -19.29
C PHE A 208 -14.43 -9.75 -18.44
N LEU A 209 -15.15 -10.23 -17.42
CA LEU A 209 -15.99 -9.40 -16.57
C LEU A 209 -15.17 -8.39 -15.77
N ASN A 210 -14.00 -8.77 -15.27
CA ASN A 210 -13.11 -7.81 -14.60
C ASN A 210 -12.62 -6.73 -15.57
N MET A 211 -12.25 -7.09 -16.81
CA MET A 211 -11.83 -6.10 -17.80
C MET A 211 -12.95 -5.16 -18.23
N LEU A 212 -14.18 -5.68 -18.32
CA LEU A 212 -15.37 -4.93 -18.72
C LEU A 212 -15.90 -4.01 -17.61
N LEU A 213 -15.96 -4.51 -16.37
CA LEU A 213 -16.76 -3.91 -15.30
C LEU A 213 -15.93 -3.26 -14.20
N MET A 214 -14.65 -3.63 -14.09
CA MET A 214 -13.74 -3.11 -13.06
C MET A 214 -12.77 -2.05 -13.60
N ARG A 215 -12.76 -1.80 -14.92
CA ARG A 215 -12.01 -0.70 -15.54
C ARG A 215 -12.90 0.55 -15.67
N ASP A 216 -12.37 1.69 -15.26
CA ASP A 216 -13.02 3.01 -15.15
C ASP A 216 -14.12 3.16 -14.07
N ASP A 217 -14.03 4.28 -13.36
CA ASP A 217 -14.92 4.86 -12.36
C ASP A 217 -16.19 5.51 -12.94
N LYS A 218 -16.41 5.40 -14.26
CA LYS A 218 -17.39 6.19 -15.03
C LYS A 218 -18.85 5.74 -14.92
N GLY A 219 -19.18 4.78 -14.06
CA GLY A 219 -20.56 4.31 -13.80
C GLY A 219 -21.25 3.55 -14.95
N VAL A 220 -21.02 3.96 -16.21
CA VAL A 220 -21.63 3.42 -17.43
C VAL A 220 -20.58 2.77 -18.34
N VAL A 221 -20.77 1.51 -18.66
CA VAL A 221 -19.97 0.71 -19.58
C VAL A 221 -20.44 0.98 -21.01
N LYS A 222 -19.57 1.56 -21.84
CA LYS A 222 -19.88 1.95 -23.24
C LYS A 222 -19.20 1.09 -24.29
N ASN A 223 -18.23 0.27 -23.89
CA ASN A 223 -17.28 -0.40 -24.76
C ASN A 223 -17.46 -1.92 -24.80
N PHE A 224 -18.66 -2.46 -24.53
CA PHE A 224 -18.90 -3.91 -24.46
C PHE A 224 -18.36 -4.68 -25.68
N CYS A 225 -18.78 -4.32 -26.90
CA CYS A 225 -18.36 -5.00 -28.12
C CYS A 225 -16.84 -4.90 -28.35
N GLN A 226 -16.22 -3.77 -27.98
CA GLN A 226 -14.78 -3.58 -28.09
C GLN A 226 -14.02 -4.50 -27.11
N THR A 227 -14.50 -4.58 -25.87
CA THR A 227 -13.98 -5.49 -24.85
C THR A 227 -14.15 -6.96 -25.27
N ALA A 228 -15.29 -7.33 -25.85
CA ALA A 228 -15.53 -8.68 -26.36
C ALA A 228 -14.55 -9.09 -27.46
N LYS A 229 -14.19 -8.16 -28.37
CA LYS A 229 -13.19 -8.42 -29.43
C LYS A 229 -11.79 -8.77 -28.90
N LEU A 230 -11.46 -8.34 -27.67
CA LEU A 230 -10.19 -8.69 -27.01
C LEU A 230 -10.19 -10.14 -26.46
N PHE A 231 -11.34 -10.82 -26.45
CA PHE A 231 -11.49 -12.22 -26.04
C PHE A 231 -12.14 -13.05 -27.16
N PRO A 232 -11.41 -13.32 -28.27
CA PRO A 232 -11.97 -13.91 -29.49
C PRO A 232 -12.42 -15.37 -29.35
N ASN A 233 -12.08 -16.03 -28.24
CA ASN A 233 -12.43 -17.43 -27.98
C ASN A 233 -13.94 -17.67 -27.79
N VAL A 234 -14.73 -16.60 -27.58
CA VAL A 234 -16.17 -16.64 -27.33
C VAL A 234 -16.82 -15.47 -28.07
N SER A 235 -18.01 -15.70 -28.64
CA SER A 235 -18.71 -14.69 -29.44
C SER A 235 -19.23 -13.51 -28.60
N CYS A 236 -19.50 -12.38 -29.24
CA CYS A 236 -20.06 -11.19 -28.59
C CYS A 236 -21.41 -11.49 -27.92
N SER A 237 -22.31 -12.20 -28.60
CA SER A 237 -23.58 -12.66 -28.01
C SER A 237 -23.36 -13.56 -26.80
N SER A 238 -22.50 -14.58 -26.91
CA SER A 238 -22.24 -15.52 -25.80
C SER A 238 -21.64 -14.83 -24.57
N TRP A 239 -20.78 -13.83 -24.76
CA TRP A 239 -20.27 -13.00 -23.67
C TRP A 239 -21.39 -12.20 -22.99
N PHE A 240 -22.34 -11.68 -23.77
CA PHE A 240 -23.47 -10.91 -23.24
C PHE A 240 -24.45 -11.81 -22.48
N LYS A 241 -24.74 -13.02 -22.98
CA LYS A 241 -25.48 -14.06 -22.24
C LYS A 241 -24.83 -14.33 -20.89
N SER A 242 -23.51 -14.53 -20.87
CA SER A 242 -22.76 -14.80 -19.63
C SER A 242 -22.79 -13.62 -18.65
N LEU A 243 -22.85 -12.38 -19.15
CA LEU A 243 -23.03 -11.17 -18.34
C LEU A 243 -24.43 -11.17 -17.69
N LEU A 244 -25.49 -11.42 -18.48
CA LEU A 244 -26.86 -11.50 -17.98
C LEU A 244 -27.04 -12.66 -17.00
N ASP A 245 -26.42 -13.82 -17.23
CA ASP A 245 -26.42 -14.97 -16.32
C ASP A 245 -25.75 -14.66 -14.96
N SER A 246 -24.86 -13.68 -14.94
CA SER A 246 -24.19 -13.21 -13.72
C SER A 246 -24.90 -12.02 -13.07
N ALA A 247 -25.98 -11.53 -13.68
CA ALA A 247 -26.73 -10.35 -13.25
C ALA A 247 -28.12 -10.71 -12.71
N SER A 248 -28.67 -9.84 -11.86
CA SER A 248 -30.02 -9.92 -11.29
C SER A 248 -30.81 -8.63 -11.55
N TYR A 249 -32.14 -8.73 -11.63
CA TYR A 249 -33.07 -7.61 -11.83
C TYR A 249 -33.42 -6.87 -10.52
N ALA A 250 -33.20 -7.51 -9.37
CA ALA A 250 -33.44 -6.94 -8.06
C ALA A 250 -32.21 -7.08 -7.15
N ASP A 251 -32.11 -6.19 -6.15
CA ASP A 251 -31.17 -6.24 -5.01
C ASP A 251 -31.22 -7.60 -4.29
N ALA A 252 -32.34 -8.31 -4.42
CA ALA A 252 -32.66 -9.54 -3.74
C ALA A 252 -33.01 -10.67 -4.72
N MET A 253 -32.06 -11.59 -4.98
CA MET A 253 -32.18 -13.03 -4.70
C MET A 253 -31.10 -13.85 -5.42
N GLY A 254 -30.56 -14.84 -4.70
CA GLY A 254 -29.53 -15.79 -5.17
C GLY A 254 -28.33 -15.89 -4.21
N PHE A 255 -28.09 -14.87 -3.38
CA PHE A 255 -27.01 -14.91 -2.41
C PHE A 255 -27.42 -15.66 -1.12
N GLN A 256 -27.19 -16.97 -1.10
CA GLN A 256 -27.32 -17.77 0.12
C GLN A 256 -26.07 -17.61 0.99
N GLN A 257 -26.18 -16.87 2.09
CA GLN A 257 -25.11 -16.80 3.09
C GLN A 257 -24.87 -18.18 3.70
N LYS A 258 -23.66 -18.71 3.55
CA LYS A 258 -23.25 -19.89 4.31
C LYS A 258 -23.20 -19.53 5.80
N SER A 259 -23.56 -20.47 6.66
CA SER A 259 -23.40 -20.34 8.12
C SER A 259 -21.94 -20.06 8.48
N TYR A 260 -21.72 -19.41 9.63
CA TYR A 260 -20.37 -19.16 10.13
C TYR A 260 -19.53 -20.44 10.22
N ALA A 261 -20.11 -21.53 10.75
CA ALA A 261 -19.44 -22.83 10.84
C ALA A 261 -18.91 -23.30 9.47
N ASN A 262 -19.77 -23.29 8.44
CA ASN A 262 -19.40 -23.69 7.09
C ASN A 262 -18.35 -22.74 6.47
N ARG A 263 -18.45 -21.44 6.73
CA ARG A 263 -17.45 -20.46 6.24
C ARG A 263 -16.10 -20.66 6.92
N MET A 264 -16.08 -20.89 8.22
CA MET A 264 -14.86 -21.13 9.00
C MET A 264 -14.19 -22.44 8.60
N GLU A 265 -14.96 -23.50 8.36
CA GLU A 265 -14.45 -24.76 7.84
C GLU A 265 -13.78 -24.58 6.47
N ASN A 266 -14.49 -23.93 5.52
CA ASN A 266 -13.96 -23.64 4.18
C ASN A 266 -12.68 -22.79 4.25
N PHE A 267 -12.66 -21.77 5.11
CA PHE A 267 -11.50 -20.92 5.36
C PHE A 267 -10.29 -21.71 5.87
N ARG A 268 -10.49 -22.56 6.89
CA ARG A 268 -9.44 -23.41 7.45
C ARG A 268 -8.94 -24.43 6.43
N HIS A 269 -9.81 -24.97 5.58
CA HIS A 269 -9.42 -25.85 4.49
C HIS A 269 -8.52 -25.12 3.48
N ALA A 270 -8.95 -23.96 2.99
CA ALA A 270 -8.18 -23.15 2.04
C ALA A 270 -6.79 -22.74 2.60
N GLN A 271 -6.73 -22.37 3.88
CA GLN A 271 -5.47 -22.07 4.60
C GLN A 271 -4.50 -23.25 4.61
N LYS A 272 -5.00 -24.47 4.86
CA LYS A 272 -4.18 -25.69 4.87
C LYS A 272 -3.62 -26.00 3.48
N GLU A 273 -4.44 -25.90 2.44
CA GLU A 273 -4.01 -26.11 1.05
C GLU A 273 -2.94 -25.11 0.61
N ASP A 274 -3.14 -23.84 0.91
CA ASP A 274 -2.19 -22.77 0.61
C ASP A 274 -0.86 -22.97 1.34
N LYS A 275 -0.92 -23.34 2.62
CA LYS A 275 0.28 -23.62 3.42
C LYS A 275 1.09 -24.78 2.83
N LYS A 276 0.41 -25.83 2.31
CA LYS A 276 1.07 -26.95 1.61
C LYS A 276 1.78 -26.47 0.34
N LYS A 277 1.07 -25.75 -0.54
CA LYS A 277 1.63 -25.20 -1.79
C LYS A 277 2.82 -24.26 -1.54
N ARG A 278 2.78 -23.45 -0.49
CA ARG A 278 3.89 -22.55 -0.12
C ARG A 278 5.10 -23.28 0.39
N ARG A 279 4.92 -24.31 1.24
CA ARG A 279 6.03 -25.13 1.72
C ARG A 279 6.77 -25.78 0.56
N GLU A 280 6.04 -26.22 -0.46
CA GLU A 280 6.62 -26.76 -1.70
C GLU A 280 7.37 -25.67 -2.49
N LYS A 281 6.77 -24.48 -2.69
CA LYS A 281 7.40 -23.36 -3.43
C LYS A 281 8.59 -22.70 -2.72
N ASN A 282 8.62 -22.70 -1.38
CA ASN A 282 9.61 -22.01 -0.56
C ASN A 282 10.69 -22.96 -0.01
N LYS A 283 10.83 -24.18 -0.55
CA LYS A 283 11.96 -25.05 -0.22
C LYS A 283 13.28 -24.29 -0.47
N GLY A 284 14.05 -24.08 0.60
CA GLY A 284 15.34 -23.40 0.55
C GLY A 284 15.31 -21.87 0.50
N LYS A 285 14.18 -21.21 0.80
CA LYS A 285 14.07 -19.74 0.87
C LYS A 285 13.73 -19.28 2.29
N ASP A 286 14.29 -18.14 2.69
CA ASP A 286 13.95 -17.50 3.95
C ASP A 286 12.46 -17.11 4.00
N LYS A 287 11.86 -17.26 5.20
CA LYS A 287 10.48 -16.86 5.44
C LYS A 287 10.38 -15.34 5.39
N LYS A 288 9.93 -14.78 4.27
CA LYS A 288 9.49 -13.38 4.21
C LYS A 288 8.19 -13.22 4.99
N TYR A 289 8.05 -12.09 5.70
CA TYR A 289 6.77 -11.66 6.24
C TYR A 289 5.82 -11.41 5.07
N GLU A 290 4.65 -12.04 5.08
CA GLU A 290 3.66 -11.91 4.02
C GLU A 290 2.53 -11.00 4.52
N ASP A 291 2.40 -9.85 3.88
CA ASP A 291 1.41 -8.82 4.17
C ASP A 291 -0.05 -9.31 3.96
N TYR A 292 -0.94 -8.90 4.86
CA TYR A 292 -2.38 -9.17 4.79
C TYR A 292 -3.20 -7.93 4.36
N THR A 293 -2.58 -6.77 4.15
CA THR A 293 -3.26 -5.50 3.79
C THR A 293 -3.73 -5.44 2.33
N THR A 294 -3.22 -6.31 1.44
CA THR A 294 -3.61 -6.24 0.03
C THR A 294 -5.04 -6.78 -0.18
N LEU A 295 -6.00 -5.87 -0.23
CA LEU A 295 -7.41 -6.15 -0.43
C LEU A 295 -7.70 -6.52 -1.90
N CYS A 296 -8.54 -7.54 -2.12
CA CYS A 296 -9.02 -7.85 -3.46
C CYS A 296 -10.32 -7.11 -3.79
N ASP A 297 -10.43 -6.66 -5.03
CA ASP A 297 -11.62 -6.07 -5.61
C ASP A 297 -11.77 -6.57 -7.05
N HIS A 298 -12.23 -7.81 -7.19
CA HIS A 298 -12.42 -8.45 -8.48
C HIS A 298 -13.63 -9.38 -8.42
N LEU A 299 -14.20 -9.64 -9.58
CA LEU A 299 -15.21 -10.66 -9.79
C LEU A 299 -14.56 -12.04 -9.91
N GLY A 300 -15.26 -13.06 -9.42
CA GLY A 300 -14.87 -14.46 -9.51
C GLY A 300 -14.08 -15.00 -8.31
N PRO A 301 -13.54 -16.22 -8.41
CA PRO A 301 -12.90 -16.89 -7.29
C PRO A 301 -11.60 -16.20 -6.88
N CYS A 302 -11.28 -16.24 -5.59
CA CYS A 302 -10.01 -15.73 -5.06
C CYS A 302 -8.97 -16.86 -4.93
N GLY A 303 -7.68 -16.51 -5.05
CA GLY A 303 -6.57 -17.37 -4.63
C GLY A 303 -5.38 -17.43 -5.58
N PRO A 304 -4.36 -18.24 -5.24
CA PRO A 304 -3.15 -18.37 -6.03
C PRO A 304 -3.46 -18.80 -7.46
N GLY A 305 -2.90 -18.08 -8.43
CA GLY A 305 -3.11 -18.36 -9.86
C GLY A 305 -4.42 -17.77 -10.43
N VAL A 306 -5.11 -16.91 -9.68
CA VAL A 306 -6.14 -16.02 -10.22
C VAL A 306 -5.49 -14.68 -10.56
N ARG A 307 -5.55 -14.28 -11.83
CA ARG A 307 -4.82 -13.12 -12.38
C ARG A 307 -5.10 -11.80 -11.65
N ASN A 308 -6.35 -11.57 -11.27
CA ASN A 308 -6.80 -10.31 -10.66
C ASN A 308 -6.96 -10.40 -9.13
N CYS A 309 -6.53 -11.49 -8.49
CA CYS A 309 -6.59 -11.63 -7.04
C CYS A 309 -5.25 -11.26 -6.40
N PRO A 310 -5.12 -10.09 -5.76
CA PRO A 310 -3.87 -9.69 -5.14
C PRO A 310 -3.65 -10.30 -3.74
N CYS A 311 -4.66 -10.96 -3.16
CA CYS A 311 -4.59 -11.49 -1.80
C CYS A 311 -3.58 -12.65 -1.71
N LYS A 312 -2.47 -12.41 -1.01
CA LYS A 312 -1.42 -13.41 -0.83
C LYS A 312 -1.85 -14.50 0.14
N ARG A 313 -2.16 -14.18 1.41
CA ARG A 313 -2.49 -15.14 2.48
C ARG A 313 -3.90 -15.66 2.44
N PHE A 314 -4.83 -14.77 2.67
CA PHE A 314 -6.26 -15.04 2.67
C PHE A 314 -6.97 -13.72 2.37
N CYS A 315 -8.25 -13.79 2.04
CA CYS A 315 -9.05 -12.58 1.88
C CYS A 315 -9.49 -12.08 3.26
N THR A 316 -9.15 -10.86 3.62
CA THR A 316 -9.55 -10.28 4.91
C THR A 316 -11.05 -9.96 4.92
N VAL A 317 -11.58 -9.61 6.10
CA VAL A 317 -12.98 -9.14 6.23
C VAL A 317 -13.27 -7.90 5.38
N PHE A 318 -12.23 -7.11 5.06
CA PHE A 318 -12.29 -5.89 4.26
C PHE A 318 -12.16 -6.13 2.75
N CYS A 319 -11.92 -7.38 2.31
CA CYS A 319 -11.88 -7.69 0.89
C CYS A 319 -13.27 -7.58 0.24
N ASN A 320 -13.31 -7.06 -0.98
CA ASN A 320 -14.52 -6.86 -1.74
C ASN A 320 -15.02 -8.10 -2.47
N CYS A 321 -14.29 -9.21 -2.43
CA CYS A 321 -14.76 -10.49 -2.98
C CYS A 321 -16.05 -10.99 -2.31
N ASP A 322 -16.65 -11.99 -2.95
CA ASP A 322 -17.83 -12.71 -2.46
C ASP A 322 -17.71 -13.10 -0.98
N PHE A 323 -18.79 -12.92 -0.22
CA PHE A 323 -18.86 -13.19 1.21
C PHE A 323 -18.65 -14.67 1.54
N ASN A 324 -19.08 -15.58 0.66
CA ASN A 324 -18.85 -17.02 0.78
C ASN A 324 -17.51 -17.46 0.19
N CYS A 325 -16.64 -16.52 -0.21
CA CYS A 325 -15.28 -16.83 -0.64
C CYS A 325 -14.61 -17.75 0.38
N ASN A 326 -14.17 -18.93 -0.06
CA ASN A 326 -13.54 -19.93 0.79
C ASN A 326 -12.22 -19.45 1.39
N ARG A 327 -11.67 -18.32 0.92
CA ARG A 327 -10.46 -17.70 1.47
C ARG A 327 -10.78 -16.50 2.35
N LYS A 328 -12.03 -16.06 2.45
CA LYS A 328 -12.41 -14.88 3.23
C LYS A 328 -12.52 -15.25 4.70
N PHE A 329 -11.75 -14.58 5.55
CA PHE A 329 -11.82 -14.78 6.99
C PHE A 329 -13.22 -14.35 7.47
N PRO A 330 -13.98 -15.21 8.16
CA PRO A 330 -15.36 -14.91 8.53
C PRO A 330 -15.50 -14.13 9.85
N GLY A 331 -14.40 -13.81 10.56
CA GLY A 331 -14.45 -13.22 11.90
C GLY A 331 -14.61 -14.27 13.00
N CYS A 332 -15.25 -13.88 14.11
CA CYS A 332 -15.57 -14.77 15.23
C CYS A 332 -17.02 -14.63 15.71
N GLU A 333 -17.53 -15.69 16.32
CA GLU A 333 -18.79 -15.75 17.09
C GLU A 333 -18.48 -15.98 18.57
N CYS A 334 -17.50 -15.26 19.10
CA CYS A 334 -17.17 -15.33 20.52
C CYS A 334 -18.21 -14.54 21.35
N PRO A 335 -18.47 -14.94 22.61
CA PRO A 335 -19.18 -14.08 23.54
C PRO A 335 -18.42 -12.76 23.82
N PRO A 336 -19.14 -11.70 24.24
CA PRO A 336 -18.57 -10.51 24.87
C PRO A 336 -17.43 -10.80 25.86
N GLY A 337 -16.36 -9.99 25.84
CA GLY A 337 -15.21 -10.10 26.75
C GLY A 337 -14.26 -11.30 26.51
N MET A 338 -14.60 -12.26 25.65
CA MET A 338 -13.84 -13.52 25.54
C MET A 338 -12.74 -13.50 24.46
N CYS A 339 -12.47 -12.34 23.84
CA CYS A 339 -11.64 -12.27 22.63
C CYS A 339 -10.13 -12.04 22.88
N GLN A 340 -9.62 -12.26 24.10
CA GLN A 340 -8.20 -12.01 24.44
C GLN A 340 -7.28 -13.24 24.39
N THR A 341 -7.80 -14.39 23.94
CA THR A 341 -7.04 -15.66 23.94
C THR A 341 -7.03 -16.29 22.56
N GLN A 342 -6.16 -17.27 22.35
CA GLN A 342 -6.11 -18.06 21.10
C GLN A 342 -7.39 -18.87 20.83
N GLN A 343 -8.36 -18.91 21.75
CA GLN A 343 -9.68 -19.48 21.47
C GLN A 343 -10.49 -18.61 20.50
N CYS A 344 -10.24 -17.30 20.48
CA CYS A 344 -10.86 -16.38 19.53
C CYS A 344 -10.10 -16.46 18.19
N PRO A 345 -10.77 -16.81 17.08
CA PRO A 345 -10.12 -16.87 15.77
C PRO A 345 -9.50 -15.54 15.32
N CYS A 346 -10.09 -14.41 15.70
CA CYS A 346 -9.53 -13.08 15.39
C CYS A 346 -8.19 -12.89 16.12
N PHE A 347 -8.16 -13.16 17.42
CA PHE A 347 -6.94 -13.04 18.23
C PHE A 347 -5.86 -14.04 17.81
N GLU A 348 -6.24 -15.26 17.44
CA GLU A 348 -5.34 -16.31 16.95
C GLU A 348 -4.51 -15.86 15.74
N ILE A 349 -5.13 -15.11 14.83
CA ILE A 349 -4.49 -14.64 13.59
C ILE A 349 -3.93 -13.22 13.68
N ASP A 350 -3.87 -12.66 14.90
CA ASP A 350 -3.45 -11.28 15.18
C ASP A 350 -4.32 -10.22 14.49
N PHE A 351 -5.62 -10.48 14.37
CA PHE A 351 -6.62 -9.50 13.93
C PHE A 351 -7.41 -8.96 15.12
N GLU A 352 -7.76 -7.68 15.05
CA GLU A 352 -8.82 -7.12 15.86
C GLU A 352 -10.18 -7.64 15.39
N CYS A 353 -11.12 -7.78 16.31
CA CYS A 353 -12.50 -8.04 15.95
C CYS A 353 -13.03 -6.88 15.09
N SER A 354 -13.97 -7.17 14.21
CA SER A 354 -14.48 -6.21 13.25
C SER A 354 -16.00 -6.17 13.29
N GLU A 355 -16.55 -4.96 13.32
CA GLU A 355 -17.99 -4.68 13.17
C GLU A 355 -18.61 -5.28 11.89
N LEU A 356 -17.80 -5.57 10.86
CA LEU A 356 -18.29 -6.18 9.62
C LEU A 356 -18.70 -7.64 9.78
N THR A 357 -18.05 -8.39 10.68
CA THR A 357 -18.19 -9.85 10.75
C THR A 357 -18.36 -10.41 12.17
N CYS A 358 -17.88 -9.71 13.20
CA CYS A 358 -17.82 -10.20 14.58
C CYS A 358 -19.00 -9.65 15.41
N ARG A 359 -20.23 -10.03 15.05
CA ARG A 359 -21.44 -9.40 15.59
C ARG A 359 -21.67 -9.67 17.08
N GLN A 360 -21.36 -10.88 17.55
CA GLN A 360 -21.67 -11.30 18.93
C GLN A 360 -20.79 -10.64 19.99
N CYS A 361 -19.49 -10.49 19.73
CA CYS A 361 -18.59 -9.89 20.72
C CYS A 361 -18.51 -8.38 20.60
N VAL A 362 -18.76 -7.80 19.42
CA VAL A 362 -18.62 -6.35 19.21
C VAL A 362 -19.89 -5.58 19.59
N GLU A 363 -21.09 -6.16 19.40
CA GLU A 363 -22.43 -5.56 19.59
C GLU A 363 -22.67 -4.15 19.00
N ASP A 364 -23.94 -3.83 18.74
CA ASP A 364 -24.45 -2.84 17.77
C ASP A 364 -23.90 -1.39 17.89
N ASP A 365 -23.43 -0.88 16.74
CA ASP A 365 -23.30 0.51 16.23
C ASP A 365 -22.86 1.67 17.14
N THR A 366 -22.56 1.45 18.41
CA THR A 366 -22.10 2.49 19.34
C THR A 366 -20.70 2.14 19.86
N LEU A 367 -19.71 2.90 19.40
CA LEU A 367 -18.27 2.74 19.73
C LEU A 367 -18.01 2.66 21.25
N GLU A 368 -18.89 3.25 22.06
CA GLU A 368 -18.79 3.35 23.51
C GLU A 368 -19.25 2.09 24.27
N LEU A 369 -20.03 1.20 23.63
CA LEU A 369 -20.66 0.06 24.32
C LEU A 369 -20.11 -1.32 23.90
N SER A 370 -19.16 -1.38 22.97
CA SER A 370 -18.62 -2.67 22.57
C SER A 370 -17.97 -3.38 23.76
N SER A 371 -18.48 -4.55 24.11
CA SER A 371 -17.95 -5.39 25.18
C SER A 371 -16.80 -6.29 24.69
N CYS A 372 -16.30 -6.06 23.47
CA CYS A 372 -15.19 -6.81 22.90
C CYS A 372 -13.84 -6.31 23.42
N ASP A 373 -13.17 -7.15 24.20
CA ASP A 373 -11.80 -6.90 24.66
C ASP A 373 -10.73 -7.02 23.55
N ASN A 374 -11.12 -7.46 22.35
CA ASN A 374 -10.29 -7.46 21.15
C ASN A 374 -10.79 -6.41 20.15
N TYR A 375 -11.15 -5.23 20.65
CA TYR A 375 -11.57 -4.06 19.85
C TYR A 375 -10.98 -2.72 20.37
N GLU A 376 -10.09 -2.79 21.36
CA GLU A 376 -9.59 -1.63 22.11
C GLU A 376 -8.73 -0.68 21.27
N MET A 377 -7.96 -1.19 20.30
CA MET A 377 -7.15 -0.34 19.43
C MET A 377 -8.02 0.51 18.51
N THR A 378 -9.15 -0.05 18.06
CA THR A 378 -10.14 0.69 17.29
C THR A 378 -10.87 1.74 18.13
N LYS A 379 -11.19 1.46 19.40
CA LYS A 379 -11.81 2.44 20.31
C LYS A 379 -10.88 3.58 20.70
N GLY A 380 -9.57 3.42 20.51
CA GLY A 380 -8.59 4.38 21.00
C GLY A 380 -8.45 4.36 22.52
N GLY A 381 -8.65 3.19 23.15
CA GLY A 381 -8.41 2.97 24.59
C GLY A 381 -6.93 2.99 24.95
N LEU A 382 -6.25 4.09 24.61
CA LEU A 382 -4.82 4.28 24.80
C LEU A 382 -4.52 4.62 26.25
N LYS A 383 -3.42 4.06 26.77
CA LYS A 383 -2.96 4.40 28.11
C LYS A 383 -2.31 5.79 28.12
N LYS A 384 -2.39 6.51 29.24
CA LYS A 384 -1.75 7.83 29.35
C LYS A 384 -0.26 7.67 29.61
N ILE A 385 0.57 8.30 28.77
CA ILE A 385 2.02 8.25 28.84
C ILE A 385 2.60 9.66 28.98
N LEU A 386 3.49 9.81 29.95
CA LEU A 386 4.29 11.01 30.17
C LEU A 386 5.68 10.83 29.57
N VAL A 387 6.17 11.85 28.88
CA VAL A 387 7.58 11.91 28.47
C VAL A 387 8.37 12.65 29.53
N GLY A 388 9.40 12.00 30.08
CA GLY A 388 10.26 12.55 31.12
C GLY A 388 11.74 12.26 30.87
N LYS A 389 12.62 12.63 31.80
CA LYS A 389 14.04 12.25 31.74
C LYS A 389 14.20 10.79 32.12
N SER A 390 14.80 10.01 31.21
CA SER A 390 15.07 8.59 31.44
C SER A 390 16.17 8.40 32.47
N LYS A 391 16.12 7.27 33.20
CA LYS A 391 17.24 6.83 34.04
C LYS A 391 18.40 6.22 33.23
N ILE A 392 18.16 5.87 31.97
CA ILE A 392 19.17 5.28 31.07
C ILE A 392 19.86 6.38 30.27
N ALA A 393 19.13 7.01 29.34
CA ALA A 393 19.67 8.05 28.48
C ALA A 393 18.54 8.89 27.88
N GLY A 394 18.80 10.19 27.70
CA GLY A 394 17.87 11.09 27.02
C GLY A 394 16.51 11.17 27.71
N ASN A 395 15.44 11.05 26.91
CA ASN A 395 14.06 11.07 27.41
C ASN A 395 13.51 9.63 27.44
N GLY A 396 12.56 9.39 28.34
CA GLY A 396 11.87 8.10 28.51
C GLY A 396 10.36 8.27 28.52
N ALA A 397 9.64 7.17 28.31
CA ALA A 397 8.18 7.08 28.40
C ALA A 397 7.76 6.47 29.75
N PHE A 398 6.86 7.15 30.46
CA PHE A 398 6.41 6.80 31.80
C PHE A 398 4.89 6.62 31.83
N LEU A 399 4.43 5.53 32.43
CA LEU A 399 3.01 5.25 32.56
C LEU A 399 2.34 6.22 33.55
N GLN A 400 1.17 6.78 33.22
CA GLN A 400 0.45 7.73 34.09
C GLN A 400 -0.75 7.13 34.83
N GLU A 401 -0.98 5.83 34.69
CA GLU A 401 -2.05 5.11 35.38
C GLU A 401 -1.59 3.69 35.74
N ASP A 402 -2.26 3.04 36.68
CA ASP A 402 -1.91 1.66 37.03
C ASP A 402 -2.39 0.70 35.93
N GLU A 403 -1.55 -0.29 35.61
CA GLU A 403 -1.86 -1.36 34.67
C GLU A 403 -1.81 -2.69 35.41
N GLY A 404 -2.97 -3.12 35.92
CA GLY A 404 -3.10 -4.34 36.74
C GLY A 404 -3.38 -5.61 35.94
N GLU A 405 -3.96 -5.48 34.76
CA GLU A 405 -4.22 -6.59 33.85
C GLU A 405 -3.20 -6.56 32.72
N ARG A 406 -2.99 -7.66 31.99
CA ARG A 406 -2.11 -7.66 30.80
C ARG A 406 -2.76 -6.90 29.63
N ARG A 407 -3.52 -5.82 29.90
CA ARG A 407 -4.09 -4.94 28.88
C ARG A 407 -2.93 -4.06 28.44
N GLY A 408 -2.60 -4.14 27.16
CA GLY A 408 -1.40 -3.50 26.64
C GLY A 408 -1.38 -2.00 26.90
N ILE A 409 -0.19 -1.42 26.88
CA ILE A 409 -0.02 0.02 26.76
C ILE A 409 -0.20 0.34 25.28
N PHE A 410 -1.46 0.47 24.86
CA PHE A 410 -1.77 0.70 23.46
C PHE A 410 -1.34 2.11 23.07
N HIS A 411 -0.38 2.23 22.14
CA HIS A 411 -0.38 3.38 21.25
C HIS A 411 -0.12 2.98 19.82
N LEU A 412 -0.79 3.72 18.95
CA LEU A 412 -0.86 3.52 17.52
C LEU A 412 0.48 3.76 16.85
N LEU A 413 1.06 2.71 16.28
CA LEU A 413 1.86 2.86 15.08
C LEU A 413 1.22 1.98 13.99
N ASN A 414 0.48 2.54 13.05
CA ASN A 414 0.12 1.91 11.78
C ASN A 414 1.41 1.54 11.03
N ILE A 415 1.75 0.27 11.00
CA ILE A 415 2.79 -0.22 10.13
C ILE A 415 2.15 -0.64 8.82
N SER A 416 2.42 0.03 7.71
CA SER A 416 2.28 -0.61 6.41
C SER A 416 3.56 -1.39 6.11
N LEU A 417 3.72 -2.58 6.71
CA LEU A 417 4.74 -3.57 6.30
C LEU A 417 4.18 -4.31 5.08
N ALA A 418 3.89 -3.57 4.02
CA ALA A 418 4.01 -4.15 2.70
C ALA A 418 5.51 -4.34 2.41
N GLU A 419 5.86 -5.08 1.36
CA GLU A 419 7.23 -5.31 0.89
C GLU A 419 7.97 -4.02 0.43
N CYS A 420 7.70 -2.85 1.02
CA CYS A 420 8.12 -1.53 0.55
C CYS A 420 8.29 -0.43 1.63
N GLY A 421 8.56 -0.74 2.92
CA GLY A 421 8.91 0.32 3.87
C GLY A 421 9.13 -0.11 5.33
N ASP A 422 9.96 0.66 6.04
CA ASP A 422 10.17 0.61 7.48
C ASP A 422 9.42 1.78 8.15
N VAL A 423 8.98 1.64 9.41
CA VAL A 423 8.40 2.76 10.16
C VAL A 423 9.50 3.57 10.82
N ASP A 424 9.62 4.83 10.39
CA ASP A 424 10.58 5.78 10.92
C ASP A 424 9.87 6.84 11.79
N ALA A 425 10.12 6.77 13.10
CA ALA A 425 9.61 7.75 14.06
C ALA A 425 10.54 8.98 14.20
N MET A 426 11.53 9.18 13.35
CA MET A 426 12.50 10.29 13.44
C MET A 426 11.86 11.64 13.15
N ARG A 427 11.11 11.77 12.04
CA ARG A 427 10.51 13.03 11.57
C ARG A 427 9.14 13.31 12.21
N ALA A 428 8.32 12.27 12.37
CA ALA A 428 6.98 12.35 12.92
C ALA A 428 6.69 11.09 13.75
N GLY A 429 5.90 11.19 14.81
CA GLY A 429 5.59 10.04 15.66
C GLY A 429 4.82 10.37 16.93
N ASN A 430 4.41 9.34 17.66
CA ASN A 430 3.70 9.49 18.93
C ASN A 430 4.66 9.41 20.14
N VAL A 431 4.11 9.53 21.35
CA VAL A 431 4.86 9.49 22.62
C VAL A 431 5.60 8.17 22.88
N LEU A 432 5.23 7.06 22.23
CA LEU A 432 5.91 5.78 22.41
C LEU A 432 7.28 5.70 21.72
N ARG A 433 7.63 6.66 20.86
CA ARG A 433 9.01 6.76 20.36
C ARG A 433 10.06 6.96 21.45
N PHE A 434 9.63 7.29 22.67
CA PHE A 434 10.49 7.47 23.85
C PHE A 434 10.63 6.21 24.72
N LEU A 435 10.06 5.05 24.33
CA LEU A 435 10.39 3.78 24.96
C LEU A 435 11.86 3.45 24.70
N ASN A 436 12.67 3.36 25.75
CA ASN A 436 14.08 3.02 25.61
C ASN A 436 14.30 1.52 25.42
N ASN A 437 15.47 1.17 24.88
CA ASN A 437 15.94 -0.21 24.81
C ASN A 437 16.35 -0.73 26.20
N SER A 438 16.00 -1.98 26.50
CA SER A 438 16.49 -2.72 27.67
C SER A 438 16.65 -4.21 27.34
N ASP A 439 17.69 -4.85 27.89
CA ASP A 439 17.84 -6.31 27.87
C ASP A 439 16.87 -7.00 28.84
N GLU A 440 16.38 -6.26 29.84
CA GLU A 440 15.29 -6.63 30.74
C GLU A 440 14.05 -5.76 30.46
N PRO A 441 13.37 -5.94 29.32
CA PRO A 441 12.22 -5.12 28.97
C PRO A 441 11.04 -5.42 29.89
N ASN A 442 10.17 -4.43 30.10
CA ASN A 442 8.88 -4.61 30.78
C ASN A 442 7.70 -4.53 29.79
N CYS A 443 7.97 -4.21 28.52
CA CYS A 443 7.01 -4.22 27.43
C CYS A 443 7.49 -5.12 26.28
N TYR A 444 6.54 -5.64 25.50
CA TYR A 444 6.78 -6.33 24.25
C TYR A 444 5.94 -5.73 23.12
N ILE A 445 6.41 -5.92 21.89
CA ILE A 445 5.72 -5.49 20.69
C ILE A 445 4.90 -6.65 20.13
N LYS A 446 3.67 -6.39 19.74
CA LYS A 446 2.84 -7.31 18.94
C LYS A 446 2.24 -6.55 17.76
N TYR A 447 2.32 -7.16 16.58
CA TYR A 447 1.73 -6.62 15.36
C TYR A 447 0.29 -7.13 15.25
N LYS A 448 -0.67 -6.25 14.97
CA LYS A 448 -2.09 -6.59 14.91
C LYS A 448 -2.78 -5.88 13.75
N TYR A 449 -3.63 -6.58 13.02
CA TYR A 449 -4.46 -5.99 11.98
C TYR A 449 -5.70 -5.32 12.59
N VAL A 450 -5.82 -4.01 12.42
CA VAL A 450 -6.86 -3.15 12.99
C VAL A 450 -7.49 -2.35 11.85
N LYS A 451 -8.79 -2.56 11.60
CA LYS A 451 -9.54 -1.90 10.51
C LYS A 451 -8.86 -1.98 9.12
N GLY A 452 -8.14 -3.06 8.86
CA GLY A 452 -7.47 -3.32 7.58
C GLY A 452 -5.99 -2.94 7.57
N ASP A 453 -5.54 -2.15 8.53
CA ASP A 453 -4.15 -1.73 8.67
C ASP A 453 -3.40 -2.65 9.63
N LEU A 454 -2.17 -3.00 9.29
CA LEU A 454 -1.28 -3.58 10.28
C LEU A 454 -0.82 -2.48 11.25
N ARG A 455 -0.86 -2.74 12.56
CA ARG A 455 -0.51 -1.80 13.62
C ARG A 455 0.42 -2.44 14.65
N ILE A 456 1.30 -1.67 15.25
CA ILE A 456 2.08 -2.03 16.43
C ILE A 456 1.23 -1.75 17.65
N GLY A 457 1.06 -2.77 18.49
CA GLY A 457 0.67 -2.59 19.87
C GLY A 457 1.87 -2.85 20.78
N PHE A 458 1.97 -2.05 21.84
CA PHE A 458 2.93 -2.24 22.92
C PHE A 458 2.18 -2.81 24.11
N TYR A 459 2.71 -3.87 24.71
CA TYR A 459 2.02 -4.63 25.73
C TYR A 459 2.93 -4.84 26.92
N THR A 460 2.40 -4.71 28.13
CA THR A 460 3.15 -4.96 29.35
C THR A 460 3.36 -6.47 29.54
N LEU A 461 4.56 -6.85 30.00
CA LEU A 461 4.90 -8.24 30.35
C LEU A 461 4.38 -8.60 31.75
N LYS A 462 4.15 -7.59 32.58
CA LYS A 462 3.75 -7.69 33.99
C LYS A 462 2.89 -6.48 34.37
N ALA A 463 2.21 -6.57 35.51
CA ALA A 463 1.50 -5.42 36.05
C ALA A 463 2.47 -4.25 36.31
N MET A 464 2.03 -3.04 35.97
CA MET A 464 2.81 -1.80 36.09
C MET A 464 2.07 -0.80 36.96
N LYS A 465 2.82 0.07 37.64
CA LYS A 465 2.28 1.16 38.44
C LYS A 465 2.51 2.50 37.75
N THR A 466 1.67 3.46 38.09
CA THR A 466 1.83 4.87 37.74
C THR A 466 3.25 5.35 38.07
N GLY A 467 3.86 6.08 37.14
CA GLY A 467 5.22 6.63 37.23
C GLY A 467 6.34 5.66 36.82
N GLN A 468 6.05 4.41 36.48
CA GLN A 468 7.07 3.47 36.02
C GLN A 468 7.49 3.76 34.57
N GLU A 469 8.80 3.72 34.32
CA GLU A 469 9.38 3.86 32.98
C GLU A 469 9.17 2.57 32.17
N LEU A 470 8.88 2.72 30.89
CA LEU A 470 8.60 1.64 29.96
C LEU A 470 9.79 1.37 29.04
N PHE A 471 10.09 0.08 28.84
CA PHE A 471 11.21 -0.40 28.06
C PHE A 471 10.81 -1.56 27.16
N ILE A 472 11.37 -1.57 25.95
CA ILE A 472 11.26 -2.69 25.00
C ILE A 472 12.65 -3.21 24.65
N ASN A 473 12.73 -4.40 24.08
CA ASN A 473 13.95 -4.89 23.48
C ASN A 473 13.93 -4.54 21.98
N TYR A 474 14.85 -3.67 21.55
CA TYR A 474 14.98 -3.21 20.15
C TYR A 474 15.52 -4.31 19.22
N ARG A 475 16.02 -5.40 19.79
CA ARG A 475 16.62 -6.54 19.07
C ARG A 475 17.71 -6.09 18.10
N TYR A 476 18.60 -5.21 18.58
CA TYR A 476 19.77 -4.80 17.84
C TYR A 476 20.52 -6.04 17.33
N ARG A 477 20.92 -6.01 16.06
CA ARG A 477 21.87 -7.01 15.55
C ARG A 477 23.16 -6.92 16.36
N PRO A 478 23.86 -8.04 16.63
CA PRO A 478 25.06 -8.03 17.46
C PRO A 478 26.09 -6.97 17.03
N GLU A 479 26.28 -6.79 15.72
CA GLU A 479 27.22 -5.82 15.15
C GLU A 479 26.78 -4.37 15.43
N ALA A 480 25.48 -4.10 15.29
CA ALA A 480 24.91 -2.79 15.58
C ALA A 480 24.96 -2.48 17.08
N ALA A 481 24.66 -3.46 17.94
CA ALA A 481 24.74 -3.32 19.39
C ALA A 481 26.19 -3.02 19.82
N ALA A 482 27.18 -3.74 19.28
CA ALA A 482 28.58 -3.48 19.55
C ALA A 482 28.99 -2.04 19.15
N MET A 483 28.48 -1.54 18.02
CA MET A 483 28.73 -0.17 17.56
C MET A 483 28.02 0.88 18.43
N PHE A 484 26.76 0.69 18.79
CA PHE A 484 25.97 1.68 19.54
C PHE A 484 26.30 1.73 21.04
N PHE A 485 26.72 0.62 21.64
CA PHE A 485 26.97 0.53 23.08
C PHE A 485 28.44 0.34 23.44
N GLY A 486 29.24 -0.26 22.54
CA GLY A 486 30.66 -0.50 22.75
C GLY A 486 31.59 0.57 22.19
N VAL A 487 31.08 1.51 21.38
CA VAL A 487 31.87 2.56 20.74
C VAL A 487 31.32 3.95 21.10
N PRO A 488 32.15 4.91 21.56
CA PRO A 488 31.75 6.29 21.79
C PRO A 488 31.16 6.92 20.51
N PRO A 489 30.15 7.81 20.60
CA PRO A 489 29.51 8.41 19.43
C PRO A 489 30.48 9.00 18.39
N PHE A 490 31.55 9.66 18.86
CA PHE A 490 32.59 10.24 18.00
C PHE A 490 33.36 9.20 17.16
N ASP A 491 33.49 7.98 17.68
CA ASP A 491 34.24 6.89 17.04
C ASP A 491 33.39 6.00 16.14
N ARG A 492 32.08 6.29 16.04
CA ARG A 492 31.15 5.57 15.15
C ARG A 492 31.27 5.99 13.69
N LEU A 493 31.91 7.12 13.40
CA LEU A 493 32.10 7.59 12.02
C LEU A 493 33.17 6.77 11.29
N PRO A 494 32.97 6.42 10.00
CA PRO A 494 34.02 5.80 9.20
C PRO A 494 35.21 6.75 9.02
N ARG A 495 36.29 6.55 9.80
CA ARG A 495 37.54 7.31 9.62
C ARG A 495 38.34 6.73 8.46
N ILE A 496 38.47 7.48 7.37
CA ILE A 496 39.03 7.01 6.09
C ILE A 496 40.55 6.77 6.08
N LYS A 497 41.28 7.24 7.10
CA LYS A 497 42.74 7.04 7.18
C LYS A 497 43.20 5.57 7.26
N LYS A 498 42.31 4.59 7.46
CA LYS A 498 42.66 3.14 7.43
C LYS A 498 42.45 2.45 6.07
N TYR A 499 41.81 3.09 5.09
CA TYR A 499 41.46 2.45 3.81
C TYR A 499 42.01 3.15 2.57
N ILE A 500 42.85 4.18 2.74
CA ILE A 500 43.59 4.77 1.61
C ILE A 500 44.88 3.96 1.44
N PRO A 501 45.02 3.15 0.37
CA PRO A 501 46.28 2.47 0.12
C PRO A 501 47.38 3.51 -0.07
N THR A 502 48.51 3.30 0.60
CA THR A 502 49.68 4.17 0.53
C THR A 502 50.19 4.25 -0.92
N LYS A 503 50.99 5.27 -1.26
CA LYS A 503 51.62 5.37 -2.59
C LYS A 503 52.43 4.11 -2.95
N GLU A 504 52.87 3.36 -1.94
CA GLU A 504 53.60 2.10 -2.08
C GLU A 504 52.65 0.94 -2.44
N GLU A 505 51.51 0.81 -1.77
CA GLU A 505 50.48 -0.20 -2.08
C GLU A 505 49.80 0.01 -3.45
N LYS A 506 49.71 1.26 -3.93
CA LYS A 506 49.25 1.57 -5.29
C LYS A 506 50.25 1.17 -6.37
N LYS A 507 51.56 1.13 -6.07
CA LYS A 507 52.59 0.68 -7.01
C LYS A 507 52.59 -0.84 -7.14
N GLU A 508 52.44 -1.58 -6.04
CA GLU A 508 52.38 -3.05 -6.08
C GLU A 508 51.15 -3.58 -6.85
N ASN A 509 50.00 -2.92 -6.71
CA ASN A 509 48.77 -3.28 -7.42
C ASN A 509 48.78 -2.93 -8.92
N GLN A 510 49.68 -2.04 -9.37
CA GLN A 510 49.86 -1.76 -10.80
C GLN A 510 50.77 -2.80 -11.48
N THR A 511 51.70 -3.41 -10.74
CA THR A 511 52.56 -4.50 -11.25
C THR A 511 51.86 -5.86 -11.36
N GLN A 512 50.68 -6.04 -10.76
CA GLN A 512 49.94 -7.31 -10.77
C GLN A 512 48.77 -7.37 -11.77
N LYS A 513 48.60 -6.39 -12.67
CA LYS A 513 47.65 -6.55 -13.78
C LYS A 513 48.22 -7.50 -14.83
N PRO A 514 47.56 -8.64 -15.13
CA PRO A 514 48.01 -9.50 -16.22
C PRO A 514 47.86 -8.73 -17.54
N LYS A 515 48.94 -8.69 -18.33
CA LYS A 515 48.84 -8.27 -19.73
C LYS A 515 47.92 -9.25 -20.46
N LYS A 516 46.72 -8.81 -20.81
CA LYS A 516 45.96 -9.26 -21.99
C LYS A 516 45.09 -8.13 -22.48
#